data_AF-A0A0J9VXH2-F1
#
_entry.id   AF-A0A0J9VXH2-F1
#
_cell.length_a   1.000
_cell.length_b   1.000
_cell.length_c   1.000
_cell.angle_alpha   90.00
_cell.angle_beta   90.00
_cell.angle_gamma   90.00
#
_symmetry.space_group_name_H-M   'P 1'
#
loop_
_entity.id
_entity.type
_entity.pdbx_description
1 polymer ?
#
loop_
_entity_poly.entity_id
_entity_poly.type
_entity_poly.pdbx_seq_one_letter_code
_entity_poly.pdbx_strand_id
1 'polypeptide(L)'
;MKTKAKKKEILEKKKKENKKFLRFVKTNQKYEKFQKAILNGKGPKLKHNNKKATQKIKIKSKESVPIHVKSFDNIIEPNTFSKAYDFIFDKVVNDHVKNLLYDTHMLYCNLDLSTSYNIGKAYNFPINLIHSYYMDVIILVSDESEKWRNMVIENKIKRVKKVITYDKFEGVYYKDDMLNEQISKYDLFIFDATIRTKKYAHIISRIKKNNKTFTTLQLDEDTFADSIDKVIRRTYTDLNKGSTHSVPIGYLSLGKDKLFDNIREATKGMLQFYEQKKMSVVSINLRYVNMTIPVYIHVLKDGVASDY
;
A
#
# COMPACT_ATOMS: atom_id res chain seq x y z
N MET A 1 35.96 2.80 24.10
CA MET A 1 36.46 2.68 22.71
C MET A 1 35.75 1.62 21.85
N LYS A 2 35.19 0.53 22.40
CA LYS A 2 34.59 -0.59 21.63
C LYS A 2 33.30 -0.26 20.84
N THR A 3 32.52 0.74 21.24
CA THR A 3 31.21 1.07 20.62
C THR A 3 31.32 1.91 19.33
N LYS A 4 32.37 2.74 19.20
CA LYS A 4 32.65 3.52 17.97
C LYS A 4 33.12 2.63 16.82
N ALA A 5 33.89 1.57 17.14
CA ALA A 5 34.36 0.59 16.16
C ALA A 5 33.20 -0.21 15.53
N LYS A 6 32.26 -0.71 16.35
CA LYS A 6 31.06 -1.43 15.85
C LYS A 6 30.16 -0.56 14.95
N LYS A 7 29.98 0.74 15.28
CA LYS A 7 29.22 1.66 14.42
C LYS A 7 29.90 1.91 13.07
N LYS A 8 31.24 2.00 13.06
CA LYS A 8 32.02 2.17 11.82
C LYS A 8 31.96 0.93 10.92
N GLU A 9 32.01 -0.27 11.52
CA GLU A 9 31.88 -1.54 10.80
C GLU A 9 30.47 -1.73 10.19
N ILE A 10 29.42 -1.40 10.94
CA ILE A 10 28.04 -1.44 10.43
C ILE A 10 27.85 -0.44 9.28
N LEU A 11 28.43 0.76 9.39
CA LEU A 11 28.37 1.76 8.33
C LEU A 11 29.10 1.30 7.07
N GLU A 12 30.26 0.64 7.20
CA GLU A 12 30.98 0.09 6.05
C GLU A 12 30.26 -1.09 5.40
N LYS A 13 29.63 -1.97 6.18
CA LYS A 13 28.76 -3.04 5.64
C LYS A 13 27.58 -2.46 4.87
N LYS A 14 26.89 -1.46 5.43
CA LYS A 14 25.80 -0.74 4.74
C LYS A 14 26.28 -0.06 3.45
N LYS A 15 27.47 0.57 3.45
CA LYS A 15 28.06 1.17 2.24
C LYS A 15 28.37 0.14 1.15
N LYS A 16 28.88 -1.05 1.53
CA LYS A 16 29.17 -2.14 0.58
C LYS A 16 27.89 -2.74 -0.02
N GLU A 17 26.87 -2.97 0.80
CA GLU A 17 25.56 -3.47 0.33
C GLU A 17 24.88 -2.45 -0.60
N ASN A 18 24.91 -1.16 -0.23
CA ASN A 18 24.34 -0.09 -1.05
C ASN A 18 25.07 0.03 -2.41
N LYS A 19 26.39 -0.15 -2.43
CA LYS A 19 27.19 -0.16 -3.68
C LYS A 19 26.84 -1.37 -4.57
N LYS A 20 26.53 -2.53 -3.97
CA LYS A 20 26.10 -3.74 -4.70
C LYS A 20 24.69 -3.56 -5.29
N PHE A 21 23.77 -2.96 -4.53
CA PHE A 21 22.44 -2.59 -4.99
C PHE A 21 22.48 -1.55 -6.13
N LEU A 22 23.28 -0.49 -5.99
CA LEU A 22 23.49 0.52 -7.04
C LEU A 22 24.04 -0.07 -8.34
N ARG A 23 24.94 -1.07 -8.26
CA ARG A 23 25.42 -1.79 -9.45
C ARG A 23 24.29 -2.57 -10.10
N PHE A 24 23.51 -3.31 -9.32
CA PHE A 24 22.35 -4.08 -9.81
C PHE A 24 21.32 -3.19 -10.52
N VAL A 25 20.97 -2.04 -9.92
CA VAL A 25 20.04 -1.06 -10.49
C VAL A 25 20.59 -0.47 -11.80
N LYS A 26 21.89 -0.15 -11.85
CA LYS A 26 22.54 0.38 -13.06
C LYS A 26 22.65 -0.62 -14.21
N THR A 27 22.81 -1.91 -13.92
CA THR A 27 22.80 -2.97 -14.95
C THR A 27 21.42 -3.35 -15.46
N ASN A 28 20.36 -2.84 -14.84
CA ASN A 28 19.00 -3.12 -15.28
C ASN A 28 18.66 -2.21 -16.47
N GLN A 29 18.62 -2.76 -17.70
CA GLN A 29 18.35 -2.01 -18.94
C GLN A 29 17.04 -1.19 -18.91
N LYS A 30 16.08 -1.54 -18.04
CA LYS A 30 14.86 -0.75 -17.82
C LYS A 30 15.14 0.61 -17.14
N TYR A 31 16.19 0.72 -16.32
CA TYR A 31 16.57 1.94 -15.61
C TYR A 31 17.25 2.97 -16.53
N GLU A 32 18.11 2.54 -17.46
CA GLU A 32 18.70 3.45 -18.45
C GLU A 32 17.66 4.06 -19.40
N LYS A 33 16.68 3.25 -19.84
CA LYS A 33 15.56 3.75 -20.66
C LYS A 33 14.72 4.77 -19.90
N PHE A 34 14.50 4.57 -18.61
CA PHE A 34 13.78 5.51 -17.74
C PHE A 34 14.56 6.82 -17.50
N GLN A 35 15.87 6.75 -17.22
CA GLN A 35 16.71 7.95 -17.07
C GLN A 35 16.76 8.77 -18.37
N LYS A 36 16.91 8.13 -19.54
CA LYS A 36 16.89 8.83 -20.84
C LYS A 36 15.55 9.48 -21.14
N ALA A 37 14.43 8.87 -20.72
CA ALA A 37 13.10 9.45 -20.90
C ALA A 37 12.85 10.68 -19.99
N ILE A 38 13.43 10.71 -18.78
CA ILE A 38 13.29 11.83 -17.85
C ILE A 38 14.24 12.99 -18.18
N LEU A 39 15.50 12.70 -18.57
CA LEU A 39 16.51 13.73 -18.81
C LEU A 39 16.40 14.43 -20.18
N ASN A 40 15.69 13.83 -21.15
CA ASN A 40 15.55 14.41 -22.50
C ASN A 40 14.29 15.30 -22.68
N GLY A 41 13.50 15.52 -21.64
CA GLY A 41 12.41 16.50 -21.64
C GLY A 41 12.96 17.92 -21.61
N LYS A 42 13.09 18.55 -22.77
CA LYS A 42 13.58 19.93 -22.93
C LYS A 42 12.70 20.95 -22.16
N GLY A 43 13.34 21.70 -21.25
CA GLY A 43 12.86 22.95 -20.66
C GLY A 43 14.03 23.95 -20.54
N PRO A 44 13.79 25.27 -20.55
CA PRO A 44 14.76 26.26 -21.03
C PRO A 44 15.93 26.51 -20.05
N LYS A 45 17.14 26.63 -20.63
CA LYS A 45 18.40 26.90 -19.92
C LYS A 45 18.44 28.32 -19.37
N LEU A 46 18.44 28.48 -18.05
CA LEU A 46 18.84 29.71 -17.37
C LEU A 46 20.37 29.73 -17.21
N LYS A 47 21.02 30.75 -17.78
CA LYS A 47 22.46 31.01 -17.63
C LYS A 47 22.72 31.64 -16.25
N HIS A 48 23.55 31.01 -15.42
CA HIS A 48 24.08 31.64 -14.20
C HIS A 48 25.51 32.15 -14.44
N ASN A 49 25.68 33.48 -14.33
CA ASN A 49 26.97 34.15 -14.21
C ASN A 49 27.52 33.95 -12.79
N ASN A 50 28.74 33.44 -12.70
CA ASN A 50 29.49 33.28 -11.45
C ASN A 50 30.11 34.63 -11.01
N LYS A 51 29.81 35.08 -9.79
CA LYS A 51 30.72 35.92 -8.99
C LYS A 51 30.76 35.41 -7.55
N LYS A 52 31.97 35.00 -7.16
CA LYS A 52 32.35 34.54 -5.82
C LYS A 52 32.33 35.72 -4.84
N ALA A 53 31.66 35.56 -3.70
CA ALA A 53 31.86 36.40 -2.53
C ALA A 53 32.04 35.47 -1.32
N THR A 54 33.27 35.40 -0.83
CA THR A 54 33.68 34.71 0.39
C THR A 54 33.26 35.53 1.60
N GLN A 55 32.39 34.99 2.46
CA GLN A 55 32.20 35.49 3.82
C GLN A 55 32.37 34.36 4.84
N LYS A 56 33.35 34.55 5.73
CA LYS A 56 33.66 33.70 6.89
C LYS A 56 32.49 33.74 7.88
N ILE A 57 32.01 32.58 8.31
CA ILE A 57 31.07 32.49 9.45
C ILE A 57 31.72 31.66 10.56
N LYS A 58 31.81 32.29 11.73
CA LYS A 58 32.27 31.74 13.00
C LYS A 58 31.30 30.65 13.49
N ILE A 59 31.86 29.52 13.91
CA ILE A 59 31.12 28.43 14.58
C ILE A 59 30.77 28.90 15.99
N LYS A 60 29.47 29.00 16.31
CA LYS A 60 28.96 29.03 17.69
C LYS A 60 28.12 27.76 17.95
N SER A 61 28.28 27.27 19.16
CA SER A 61 27.93 25.95 19.68
C SER A 61 26.45 25.77 20.03
N LYS A 62 25.99 24.52 19.85
CA LYS A 62 24.91 23.82 20.57
C LYS A 62 23.59 24.57 20.77
N GLU A 63 22.65 24.31 19.87
CA GLU A 63 21.23 24.31 20.19
C GLU A 63 20.64 22.93 19.85
N SER A 64 19.77 22.46 20.75
CA SER A 64 19.05 21.19 20.71
C SER A 64 18.22 21.07 19.45
N VAL A 65 18.49 20.04 18.64
CA VAL A 65 17.70 19.71 17.44
C VAL A 65 16.29 19.30 17.89
N PRO A 66 15.23 20.02 17.47
CA PRO A 66 13.86 19.59 17.74
C PRO A 66 13.60 18.27 17.00
N ILE A 67 12.85 17.37 17.63
CA ILE A 67 12.41 16.11 17.03
C ILE A 67 11.56 16.45 15.80
N HIS A 68 12.15 16.44 14.62
CA HIS A 68 11.43 16.50 13.36
C HIS A 68 10.56 15.24 13.27
N VAL A 69 9.27 15.38 13.56
CA VAL A 69 8.25 14.47 13.03
C VAL A 69 8.39 14.57 11.53
N LYS A 70 8.95 13.54 10.88
CA LYS A 70 9.01 13.50 9.42
C LYS A 70 7.57 13.51 8.93
N SER A 71 7.13 14.61 8.33
CA SER A 71 5.89 14.59 7.57
C SER A 71 6.11 13.63 6.39
N PHE A 72 5.40 12.51 6.41
CA PHE A 72 5.35 11.56 5.30
C PHE A 72 4.38 12.01 4.21
N ASP A 73 3.85 13.23 4.32
CA ASP A 73 2.95 13.80 3.33
C ASP A 73 3.75 14.15 2.07
N ASN A 74 3.14 13.92 0.90
CA ASN A 74 3.70 14.29 -0.42
C ASN A 74 5.02 13.58 -0.81
N ILE A 75 5.28 12.36 -0.31
CA ILE A 75 6.45 11.59 -0.74
C ILE A 75 6.42 11.26 -2.23
N ILE A 76 5.24 10.90 -2.73
CA ILE A 76 4.99 10.62 -4.13
C ILE A 76 4.49 11.90 -4.79
N GLU A 77 5.21 12.35 -5.81
CA GLU A 77 4.81 13.53 -6.59
C GLU A 77 3.64 13.20 -7.52
N PRO A 78 2.62 14.09 -7.63
CA PRO A 78 1.46 13.86 -8.49
C PRO A 78 1.82 13.55 -9.95
N ASN A 79 2.79 14.28 -10.50
CA ASN A 79 3.22 14.09 -11.89
C ASN A 79 3.91 12.72 -12.11
N THR A 80 4.72 12.30 -11.14
CA THR A 80 5.40 11.00 -11.19
C THR A 80 4.39 9.86 -11.10
N PHE A 81 3.39 9.98 -10.23
CA PHE A 81 2.28 9.03 -10.19
C PHE A 81 1.47 9.04 -11.49
N SER A 82 1.09 10.21 -12.01
CA SER A 82 0.29 10.30 -13.25
C SER A 82 1.02 9.61 -14.39
N LYS A 83 2.30 9.89 -14.62
CA LYS A 83 3.07 9.23 -15.68
C LYS A 83 3.12 7.71 -15.52
N ALA A 84 3.28 7.22 -14.29
CA ALA A 84 3.27 5.78 -14.02
C ALA A 84 1.89 5.16 -14.25
N TYR A 85 0.82 5.84 -13.81
CA TYR A 85 -0.55 5.43 -14.03
C TYR A 85 -0.88 5.40 -15.53
N ASP A 86 -0.63 6.50 -16.24
CA ASP A 86 -0.95 6.66 -17.66
C ASP A 86 -0.23 5.59 -18.48
N PHE A 87 1.05 5.28 -18.16
CA PHE A 87 1.76 4.17 -18.80
C PHE A 87 1.12 2.79 -18.55
N ILE A 88 0.65 2.51 -17.32
CA ILE A 88 -0.05 1.26 -17.02
C ILE A 88 -1.41 1.22 -17.73
N PHE A 89 -2.14 2.33 -17.67
CA PHE A 89 -3.46 2.47 -18.26
C PHE A 89 -3.39 2.28 -19.78
N ASP A 90 -2.47 2.96 -20.46
CA ASP A 90 -2.23 2.80 -21.90
C ASP A 90 -1.87 1.36 -22.25
N LYS A 91 -1.07 0.68 -21.41
CA LYS A 91 -0.74 -0.73 -21.64
C LYS A 91 -1.93 -1.65 -21.49
N VAL A 92 -2.75 -1.43 -20.47
CA VAL A 92 -3.95 -2.24 -20.18
C VAL A 92 -5.04 -2.03 -21.22
N VAL A 93 -5.28 -0.78 -21.63
CA VAL A 93 -6.31 -0.43 -22.62
C VAL A 93 -5.91 -0.88 -24.03
N ASN A 94 -4.61 -0.83 -24.39
CA ASN A 94 -4.16 -1.21 -25.72
C ASN A 94 -3.86 -2.72 -25.89
N ASP A 95 -3.53 -3.48 -24.84
CA ASP A 95 -3.27 -4.93 -24.95
C ASP A 95 -4.55 -5.79 -25.05
N HIS A 96 -5.74 -5.23 -24.81
CA HIS A 96 -6.99 -6.02 -24.77
C HIS A 96 -8.09 -5.43 -25.65
N VAL A 97 -7.95 -5.71 -26.95
CA VAL A 97 -9.05 -5.75 -27.91
C VAL A 97 -10.10 -6.77 -27.41
N LYS A 98 -11.32 -6.27 -27.13
CA LYS A 98 -12.63 -6.95 -27.03
C LYS A 98 -13.33 -7.20 -25.67
N ASN A 99 -12.72 -7.18 -24.48
CA ASN A 99 -13.48 -7.37 -23.21
C ASN A 99 -12.78 -6.81 -21.97
N LEU A 100 -12.54 -5.50 -21.91
CA LEU A 100 -11.88 -4.89 -20.76
C LEU A 100 -12.89 -4.57 -19.63
N LEU A 101 -12.99 -5.45 -18.64
CA LEU A 101 -13.69 -5.15 -17.39
C LEU A 101 -12.71 -4.38 -16.47
N TYR A 102 -12.72 -3.04 -16.49
CA TYR A 102 -11.83 -2.20 -15.67
C TYR A 102 -11.89 -2.54 -14.16
N ASP A 103 -13.00 -3.09 -13.71
CA ASP A 103 -13.26 -3.53 -12.33
C ASP A 103 -12.45 -4.77 -11.91
N THR A 104 -11.69 -5.39 -12.82
CA THR A 104 -10.79 -6.52 -12.49
C THR A 104 -9.33 -6.11 -12.37
N HIS A 105 -9.00 -4.86 -12.71
CA HIS A 105 -7.62 -4.38 -12.85
C HIS A 105 -7.14 -3.64 -11.60
N MET A 106 -6.66 -4.40 -10.60
CA MET A 106 -6.20 -3.87 -9.31
C MET A 106 -4.77 -3.28 -9.38
N LEU A 107 -4.59 -2.07 -8.86
CA LEU A 107 -3.28 -1.47 -8.61
C LEU A 107 -2.82 -1.72 -7.16
N TYR A 108 -1.50 -1.83 -7.00
CA TYR A 108 -0.84 -2.02 -5.71
C TYR A 108 0.26 -0.98 -5.50
N CYS A 109 0.40 -0.54 -4.26
CA CYS A 109 1.56 0.17 -3.74
C CYS A 109 2.55 -0.85 -3.15
N ASN A 110 3.67 -1.06 -3.82
CA ASN A 110 4.76 -1.89 -3.30
C ASN A 110 5.75 -1.03 -2.53
N LEU A 111 6.07 -1.45 -1.30
CA LEU A 111 7.14 -0.84 -0.50
C LEU A 111 8.28 -1.84 -0.37
N ASP A 112 9.43 -1.49 -0.94
CA ASP A 112 10.66 -2.28 -0.81
C ASP A 112 11.44 -1.80 0.41
N LEU A 113 11.87 -2.75 1.23
CA LEU A 113 12.53 -2.54 2.49
C LEU A 113 14.03 -2.74 2.36
N SER A 114 14.80 -2.00 3.16
CA SER A 114 16.26 -2.13 3.21
C SER A 114 16.73 -3.49 3.71
N THR A 115 15.87 -4.18 4.45
CA THR A 115 16.12 -5.47 5.09
C THR A 115 14.83 -6.26 5.12
N SER A 116 14.92 -7.59 5.06
CA SER A 116 13.74 -8.45 5.15
C SER A 116 13.00 -8.26 6.47
N TYR A 117 11.70 -7.98 6.38
CA TYR A 117 10.77 -8.04 7.49
C TYR A 117 10.69 -9.48 7.97
N ASN A 118 10.97 -9.72 9.25
CA ASN A 118 10.96 -11.04 9.88
C ASN A 118 10.27 -11.02 11.25
N ILE A 119 9.43 -10.01 11.50
CA ILE A 119 8.86 -9.75 12.81
C ILE A 119 7.47 -10.40 12.92
N GLY A 120 7.35 -11.39 13.80
CA GLY A 120 6.06 -11.99 14.17
C GLY A 120 5.46 -12.94 13.14
N LYS A 121 4.20 -13.32 13.39
CA LYS A 121 3.38 -14.11 12.45
C LYS A 121 2.80 -13.17 11.40
N ALA A 122 2.57 -13.71 10.20
CA ALA A 122 1.81 -13.00 9.18
C ALA A 122 0.43 -12.65 9.72
N TYR A 123 0.03 -11.39 9.60
CA TYR A 123 -1.29 -10.93 9.95
C TYR A 123 -1.75 -9.90 8.94
N ASN A 124 -3.07 -9.79 8.81
CA ASN A 124 -3.70 -8.87 7.87
C ASN A 124 -3.69 -7.46 8.47
N PHE A 125 -2.79 -6.61 7.99
CA PHE A 125 -2.58 -5.26 8.51
C PHE A 125 -3.55 -4.26 7.84
N PRO A 126 -4.42 -3.59 8.62
CA PRO A 126 -5.37 -2.64 8.07
C PRO A 126 -4.71 -1.27 7.85
N ILE A 127 -5.04 -0.64 6.72
CA ILE A 127 -4.62 0.73 6.39
C ILE A 127 -5.85 1.50 5.94
N ASN A 128 -6.10 2.67 6.52
CA ASN A 128 -7.24 3.48 6.09
C ASN A 128 -6.91 4.14 4.74
N LEU A 129 -7.84 4.07 3.79
CA LEU A 129 -7.77 4.81 2.52
C LEU A 129 -8.82 5.93 2.52
N ILE A 130 -8.65 6.86 1.58
CA ILE A 130 -9.63 7.94 1.35
C ILE A 130 -10.84 7.37 0.60
N HIS A 131 -10.58 6.60 -0.46
CA HIS A 131 -11.62 6.09 -1.36
C HIS A 131 -11.69 4.56 -1.28
N SER A 132 -12.83 4.03 -0.84
CA SER A 132 -13.06 2.59 -0.87
C SER A 132 -13.20 2.08 -2.31
N TYR A 133 -12.52 0.96 -2.60
CA TYR A 133 -12.64 0.23 -3.85
C TYR A 133 -13.46 -1.06 -3.73
N TYR A 134 -14.00 -1.39 -2.54
CA TYR A 134 -14.87 -2.54 -2.35
C TYR A 134 -16.30 -2.22 -2.76
N MET A 135 -16.84 -2.93 -3.75
CA MET A 135 -18.20 -2.67 -4.24
C MET A 135 -19.22 -3.56 -3.54
N ASP A 136 -18.87 -4.84 -3.40
CA ASP A 136 -19.77 -5.84 -2.84
C ASP A 136 -19.23 -6.38 -1.52
N VAL A 137 -19.88 -5.99 -0.42
CA VAL A 137 -19.49 -6.37 0.94
C VAL A 137 -20.52 -7.33 1.52
N ILE A 138 -20.05 -8.38 2.18
CA ILE A 138 -20.88 -9.32 2.95
C ILE A 138 -20.48 -9.30 4.42
N ILE A 139 -21.49 -9.31 5.29
CA ILE A 139 -21.31 -9.41 6.74
C ILE A 139 -21.79 -10.79 7.20
N LEU A 140 -20.91 -11.51 7.88
CA LEU A 140 -21.14 -12.83 8.46
C LEU A 140 -21.23 -12.69 9.97
N VAL A 141 -22.44 -12.83 10.50
CA VAL A 141 -22.75 -12.65 11.93
C VAL A 141 -22.90 -13.98 12.66
N SER A 142 -22.77 -13.99 13.98
CA SER A 142 -23.06 -15.17 14.79
C SER A 142 -24.55 -15.53 14.75
N ASP A 143 -25.37 -14.52 15.00
CA ASP A 143 -26.81 -14.59 15.24
C ASP A 143 -27.49 -13.28 14.83
N GLU A 144 -28.82 -13.20 15.01
CA GLU A 144 -29.63 -11.99 14.76
C GLU A 144 -29.42 -11.31 13.40
N SER A 145 -29.24 -12.08 12.31
CA SER A 145 -28.91 -11.49 10.99
C SER A 145 -29.93 -10.49 10.46
N GLU A 146 -31.22 -10.63 10.82
CA GLU A 146 -32.26 -9.68 10.39
C GLU A 146 -32.11 -8.30 11.06
N LYS A 147 -31.68 -8.25 12.33
CA LYS A 147 -31.42 -6.99 13.05
C LYS A 147 -30.33 -6.20 12.35
N TRP A 148 -29.17 -6.83 12.15
CA TRP A 148 -28.03 -6.20 11.47
C TRP A 148 -28.35 -5.82 10.02
N ARG A 149 -29.17 -6.63 9.34
CA ARG A 149 -29.68 -6.31 8.00
C ARG A 149 -30.56 -5.06 8.01
N ASN A 150 -31.47 -4.92 8.98
CA ASN A 150 -32.30 -3.73 9.12
C ASN A 150 -31.44 -2.49 9.36
N MET A 151 -30.42 -2.58 10.22
CA MET A 151 -29.47 -1.48 10.44
C MET A 151 -28.74 -1.06 9.16
N VAL A 152 -28.34 -2.02 8.31
CA VAL A 152 -27.73 -1.71 6.99
C VAL A 152 -28.69 -0.92 6.09
N ILE A 153 -29.98 -1.28 6.10
CA ILE A 153 -31.02 -0.64 5.30
C ILE A 153 -31.31 0.77 5.84
N GLU A 154 -31.53 0.90 7.15
CA GLU A 154 -31.83 2.15 7.85
C GLU A 154 -30.71 3.17 7.67
N ASN A 155 -29.46 2.75 7.81
CA ASN A 155 -28.27 3.58 7.61
C ASN A 155 -27.86 3.72 6.13
N LYS A 156 -28.61 3.15 5.19
CA LYS A 156 -28.42 3.27 3.73
C LYS A 156 -27.01 2.85 3.26
N ILE A 157 -26.45 1.80 3.85
CA ILE A 157 -25.09 1.33 3.55
C ILE A 157 -25.08 0.49 2.26
N LYS A 158 -25.13 1.16 1.09
CA LYS A 158 -25.33 0.54 -0.24
C LYS A 158 -24.29 -0.51 -0.66
N ARG A 159 -23.08 -0.47 -0.10
CA ARG A 159 -21.99 -1.40 -0.41
C ARG A 159 -22.17 -2.76 0.27
N VAL A 160 -22.92 -2.82 1.37
CA VAL A 160 -23.26 -4.10 2.03
C VAL A 160 -24.42 -4.73 1.27
N LYS A 161 -24.13 -5.84 0.60
CA LYS A 161 -25.10 -6.56 -0.25
C LYS A 161 -25.81 -7.68 0.48
N LYS A 162 -25.19 -8.23 1.52
CA LYS A 162 -25.75 -9.36 2.26
C LYS A 162 -25.28 -9.34 3.71
N VAL A 163 -26.22 -9.61 4.60
CA VAL A 163 -25.97 -9.94 6.00
C VAL A 163 -26.59 -11.30 6.25
N ILE A 164 -25.81 -12.25 6.77
CA ILE A 164 -26.26 -13.62 6.99
C ILE A 164 -25.49 -14.23 8.16
N THR A 165 -26.12 -15.16 8.87
CA THR A 165 -25.39 -15.93 9.89
C THR A 165 -24.33 -16.81 9.24
N TYR A 166 -23.19 -16.94 9.90
CA TYR A 166 -22.10 -17.78 9.42
C TYR A 166 -22.54 -19.24 9.21
N ASP A 167 -23.32 -19.81 10.14
CA ASP A 167 -23.77 -21.20 10.06
C ASP A 167 -24.70 -21.44 8.86
N LYS A 168 -25.55 -20.48 8.52
CA LYS A 168 -26.39 -20.55 7.32
C LYS A 168 -25.56 -20.40 6.05
N PHE A 169 -24.56 -19.54 6.05
CA PHE A 169 -23.65 -19.39 4.91
C PHE A 169 -22.90 -20.71 4.65
N GLU A 170 -22.29 -21.31 5.68
CA GLU A 170 -21.57 -22.58 5.55
C GLU A 170 -22.50 -23.74 5.16
N GLY A 171 -23.68 -23.84 5.78
CA GLY A 171 -24.64 -24.90 5.48
C GLY A 171 -25.22 -24.84 4.07
N VAL A 172 -25.42 -23.64 3.50
CA VAL A 172 -25.93 -23.47 2.12
C VAL A 172 -24.82 -23.66 1.09
N TYR A 173 -23.60 -23.21 1.38
CA TYR A 173 -22.47 -23.21 0.44
C TYR A 173 -21.39 -24.22 0.86
N TYR A 174 -21.79 -25.43 1.23
CA TYR A 174 -20.88 -26.48 1.71
C TYR A 174 -20.08 -27.16 0.60
N LYS A 175 -20.56 -27.13 -0.64
CA LYS A 175 -19.85 -27.68 -1.80
C LYS A 175 -18.81 -26.67 -2.30
N ASP A 176 -17.61 -27.16 -2.60
CA ASP A 176 -16.47 -26.35 -3.02
C ASP A 176 -16.79 -25.40 -4.20
N ASP A 177 -17.49 -25.88 -5.23
CA ASP A 177 -17.80 -25.07 -6.41
C ASP A 177 -18.78 -23.94 -6.07
N MET A 178 -19.83 -24.25 -5.29
CA MET A 178 -20.81 -23.27 -4.82
C MET A 178 -20.17 -22.23 -3.89
N LEU A 179 -19.24 -22.66 -3.03
CA LEU A 179 -18.51 -21.76 -2.14
C LEU A 179 -17.63 -20.81 -2.96
N ASN A 180 -16.90 -21.32 -3.94
CA ASN A 180 -16.04 -20.51 -4.80
C ASN A 180 -16.85 -19.49 -5.61
N GLU A 181 -18.00 -19.91 -6.17
CA GLU A 181 -18.92 -19.03 -6.89
C GLU A 181 -19.51 -17.96 -5.96
N GLN A 182 -19.83 -18.32 -4.71
CA GLN A 182 -20.35 -17.36 -3.76
C GLN A 182 -19.25 -16.39 -3.28
N ILE A 183 -18.01 -16.87 -3.13
CA ILE A 183 -16.87 -16.03 -2.74
C ILE A 183 -16.54 -15.01 -3.84
N SER A 184 -16.66 -15.37 -5.11
CA SER A 184 -16.31 -14.48 -6.23
C SER A 184 -17.21 -13.24 -6.31
N LYS A 185 -18.46 -13.33 -5.82
CA LYS A 185 -19.48 -12.27 -5.82
C LYS A 185 -19.22 -11.11 -4.85
N TYR A 186 -18.30 -11.27 -3.89
CA TYR A 186 -18.01 -10.23 -2.91
C TYR A 186 -16.53 -9.89 -2.90
N ASP A 187 -16.21 -8.65 -2.56
CA ASP A 187 -14.84 -8.15 -2.50
C ASP A 187 -14.30 -8.15 -1.06
N LEU A 188 -15.18 -7.91 -0.10
CA LEU A 188 -14.87 -7.84 1.32
C LEU A 188 -15.84 -8.68 2.16
N PHE A 189 -15.26 -9.54 3.00
CA PHE A 189 -15.96 -10.34 4.00
C PHE A 189 -15.70 -9.77 5.39
N ILE A 190 -16.75 -9.34 6.07
CA ILE A 190 -16.68 -8.87 7.46
C ILE A 190 -17.24 -9.98 8.35
N PHE A 191 -16.39 -10.54 9.21
CA PHE A 191 -16.80 -11.52 10.21
C PHE A 191 -17.07 -10.80 11.53
N ASP A 192 -18.17 -11.15 12.20
CA ASP A 192 -18.39 -10.74 13.58
C ASP A 192 -17.29 -11.33 14.50
N ALA A 193 -16.73 -10.49 15.36
CA ALA A 193 -15.68 -10.85 16.31
C ALA A 193 -16.13 -11.87 17.36
N THR A 194 -17.43 -11.99 17.61
CA THR A 194 -18.01 -13.02 18.48
C THR A 194 -17.75 -14.43 17.94
N ILE A 195 -17.61 -14.57 16.61
CA ILE A 195 -17.32 -15.85 15.97
C ILE A 195 -15.85 -16.18 16.18
N ARG A 196 -15.56 -17.35 16.76
CA ARG A 196 -14.17 -17.79 16.94
C ARG A 196 -13.49 -18.00 15.59
N THR A 197 -12.34 -17.37 15.36
CA THR A 197 -11.58 -17.45 14.09
C THR A 197 -11.28 -18.87 13.62
N LYS A 198 -11.13 -19.83 14.55
CA LYS A 198 -10.94 -21.24 14.20
C LYS A 198 -12.12 -21.82 13.43
N LYS A 199 -13.35 -21.35 13.67
CA LYS A 199 -14.58 -21.83 13.02
C LYS A 199 -14.53 -21.57 11.51
N TYR A 200 -14.08 -20.38 11.11
CA TYR A 200 -14.09 -19.93 9.70
C TYR A 200 -12.70 -19.91 9.05
N ALA A 201 -11.70 -20.59 9.62
CA ALA A 201 -10.34 -20.63 9.09
C ALA A 201 -10.26 -21.23 7.67
N HIS A 202 -11.09 -22.24 7.38
CA HIS A 202 -11.17 -22.86 6.06
C HIS A 202 -11.76 -21.89 5.02
N ILE A 203 -12.76 -21.08 5.39
CA ILE A 203 -13.34 -20.04 4.52
C ILE A 203 -12.30 -18.94 4.27
N ILE A 204 -11.56 -18.48 5.28
CA ILE A 204 -10.47 -17.51 5.10
C ILE A 204 -9.47 -17.99 4.04
N SER A 205 -9.09 -19.27 4.10
CA SER A 205 -8.17 -19.86 3.12
C SER A 205 -8.72 -19.76 1.69
N ARG A 206 -10.02 -20.02 1.51
CA ARG A 206 -10.70 -19.89 0.20
C ARG A 206 -10.82 -18.44 -0.26
N ILE A 207 -11.21 -17.53 0.63
CA ILE A 207 -11.24 -16.07 0.36
C ILE A 207 -9.88 -15.60 -0.17
N LYS A 208 -8.79 -15.98 0.51
CA LYS A 208 -7.43 -15.63 0.08
C LYS A 208 -7.04 -16.25 -1.26
N LYS A 209 -7.37 -17.53 -1.49
CA LYS A 209 -7.12 -18.21 -2.79
C LYS A 209 -7.82 -17.52 -3.95
N ASN A 210 -8.99 -16.92 -3.70
CA ASN A 210 -9.76 -16.18 -4.70
C ASN A 210 -9.38 -14.69 -4.78
N ASN A 211 -8.27 -14.27 -4.15
CA ASN A 211 -7.80 -12.88 -4.09
C ASN A 211 -8.85 -11.91 -3.52
N LYS A 212 -9.72 -12.38 -2.63
CA LYS A 212 -10.72 -11.57 -1.92
C LYS A 212 -10.21 -11.16 -0.54
N THR A 213 -10.82 -10.14 0.05
CA THR A 213 -10.40 -9.62 1.36
C THR A 213 -11.35 -10.06 2.47
N PHE A 214 -10.82 -10.24 3.68
CA PHE A 214 -11.65 -10.37 4.87
C PHE A 214 -11.11 -9.54 6.03
N THR A 215 -11.98 -9.29 6.99
CA THR A 215 -11.65 -8.71 8.29
C THR A 215 -12.58 -9.21 9.37
N THR A 216 -12.23 -8.93 10.62
CA THR A 216 -13.08 -9.20 11.78
C THR A 216 -13.47 -7.87 12.40
N LEU A 217 -14.74 -7.69 12.76
CA LEU A 217 -15.27 -6.48 13.37
C LEU A 217 -16.18 -6.86 14.55
N GLN A 218 -15.98 -6.21 15.69
CA GLN A 218 -16.97 -6.29 16.78
C GLN A 218 -18.18 -5.45 16.36
N LEU A 219 -19.33 -6.09 16.24
CA LEU A 219 -20.56 -5.39 15.95
C LEU A 219 -21.16 -4.83 17.23
N ASP A 220 -21.67 -3.61 17.11
CA ASP A 220 -22.22 -2.81 18.18
C ASP A 220 -23.28 -1.89 17.57
N GLU A 221 -24.42 -1.73 18.24
CA GLU A 221 -25.57 -1.00 17.68
C GLU A 221 -25.29 0.50 17.57
N ASP A 222 -24.71 1.08 18.62
CA ASP A 222 -24.49 2.53 18.72
C ASP A 222 -23.47 3.01 17.68
N THR A 223 -22.49 2.18 17.37
CA THR A 223 -21.37 2.52 16.48
C THR A 223 -21.40 1.78 15.14
N PHE A 224 -22.50 1.09 14.80
CA PHE A 224 -22.57 0.19 13.65
C PHE A 224 -22.18 0.86 12.33
N ALA A 225 -22.86 1.95 11.98
CA ALA A 225 -22.69 2.60 10.69
C ALA A 225 -21.25 3.13 10.51
N ASP A 226 -20.72 3.82 11.51
CA ASP A 226 -19.38 4.38 11.51
C ASP A 226 -18.30 3.29 11.45
N SER A 227 -18.49 2.21 12.21
CA SER A 227 -17.57 1.07 12.24
C SER A 227 -17.51 0.35 10.90
N ILE A 228 -18.66 0.12 10.27
CA ILE A 228 -18.75 -0.51 8.95
C ILE A 228 -18.13 0.39 7.88
N ASP A 229 -18.48 1.67 7.86
CA ASP A 229 -17.95 2.63 6.88
C ASP A 229 -16.42 2.77 7.01
N LYS A 230 -15.90 2.82 8.25
CA LYS A 230 -14.46 2.79 8.51
C LYS A 230 -13.78 1.53 8.01
N VAL A 231 -14.41 0.36 8.19
CA VAL A 231 -13.89 -0.92 7.70
C VAL A 231 -13.89 -0.98 6.18
N ILE A 232 -14.95 -0.52 5.53
CA ILE A 232 -15.08 -0.51 4.07
C ILE A 232 -14.05 0.43 3.42
N ARG A 233 -13.64 1.49 4.11
CA ARG A 233 -12.55 2.38 3.67
C ARG A 233 -11.14 1.82 3.88
N ARG A 234 -10.97 0.74 4.62
CA ARG A 234 -9.64 0.15 4.83
C ARG A 234 -9.23 -0.70 3.64
N THR A 235 -7.93 -0.74 3.39
CA THR A 235 -7.26 -1.82 2.67
C THR A 235 -6.50 -2.68 3.66
N TYR A 236 -6.11 -3.85 3.20
CA TYR A 236 -5.65 -4.96 4.00
C TYR A 236 -4.44 -5.58 3.30
N THR A 237 -3.29 -5.60 3.98
CA THR A 237 -2.04 -6.14 3.45
C THR A 237 -1.49 -7.22 4.38
N ASP A 238 -1.06 -8.34 3.80
CA ASP A 238 -0.39 -9.39 4.57
C ASP A 238 1.07 -8.97 4.83
N LEU A 239 1.41 -8.72 6.10
CA LEU A 239 2.80 -8.45 6.53
C LEU A 239 3.59 -9.75 6.64
N ASN A 240 3.86 -10.36 5.50
CA ASN A 240 4.61 -11.60 5.37
C ASN A 240 6.11 -11.40 5.61
N LYS A 241 6.86 -12.49 5.78
CA LYS A 241 8.32 -12.38 5.80
C LYS A 241 8.83 -12.03 4.41
N GLY A 242 9.69 -11.02 4.29
CA GLY A 242 10.23 -10.61 3.01
C GLY A 242 10.71 -9.17 2.96
N SER A 243 11.30 -8.77 1.84
CA SER A 243 11.81 -7.43 1.63
C SER A 243 10.83 -6.49 0.91
N THR A 244 9.64 -6.97 0.55
CA THR A 244 8.64 -6.17 -0.16
C THR A 244 7.26 -6.49 0.38
N HIS A 245 6.48 -5.46 0.69
CA HIS A 245 5.05 -5.59 0.99
C HIS A 245 4.21 -4.85 -0.05
N SER A 246 3.10 -5.45 -0.43
CA SER A 246 2.19 -4.95 -1.45
C SER A 246 0.86 -4.56 -0.82
N VAL A 247 0.51 -3.28 -0.92
CA VAL A 247 -0.77 -2.76 -0.43
C VAL A 247 -1.70 -2.52 -1.61
N PRO A 248 -2.88 -3.15 -1.69
CA PRO A 248 -3.87 -2.83 -2.70
C PRO A 248 -4.37 -1.39 -2.52
N ILE A 249 -4.39 -0.59 -3.59
CA ILE A 249 -4.84 0.82 -3.56
C ILE A 249 -6.16 1.04 -4.31
N GLY A 250 -6.59 0.07 -5.10
CA GLY A 250 -7.89 0.05 -5.79
C GLY A 250 -7.81 -0.35 -7.25
N TYR A 251 -8.98 -0.52 -7.86
CA TYR A 251 -9.12 -0.85 -9.28
C TYR A 251 -8.94 0.37 -10.17
N LEU A 252 -8.53 0.16 -11.43
CA LEU A 252 -8.42 1.22 -12.43
C LEU A 252 -9.72 2.01 -12.61
N SER A 253 -10.88 1.36 -12.43
CA SER A 253 -12.21 1.99 -12.50
C SER A 253 -12.46 3.05 -11.42
N LEU A 254 -11.69 3.05 -10.33
CA LEU A 254 -11.77 4.09 -9.30
C LEU A 254 -11.33 5.47 -9.84
N GLY A 255 -10.49 5.48 -10.89
CA GLY A 255 -9.99 6.69 -11.53
C GLY A 255 -8.67 7.19 -10.92
N LYS A 256 -7.88 7.87 -11.76
CA LYS A 256 -6.52 8.30 -11.46
C LYS A 256 -6.40 9.10 -10.17
N ASP A 257 -7.23 10.13 -9.98
CA ASP A 257 -7.12 11.04 -8.84
C ASP A 257 -7.40 10.34 -7.51
N LYS A 258 -8.44 9.49 -7.47
CA LYS A 258 -8.77 8.71 -6.27
C LYS A 258 -7.71 7.67 -5.95
N LEU A 259 -7.11 7.06 -6.97
CA LEU A 259 -5.98 6.13 -6.79
C LEU A 259 -4.73 6.86 -6.30
N PHE A 260 -4.52 8.12 -6.71
CA PHE A 260 -3.45 8.96 -6.20
C PHE A 260 -3.62 9.29 -4.71
N ASP A 261 -4.83 9.68 -4.31
CA ASP A 261 -5.20 9.88 -2.91
C ASP A 261 -4.94 8.60 -2.07
N ASN A 262 -5.37 7.45 -2.60
CA ASN A 262 -5.19 6.17 -1.91
C ASN A 262 -3.73 5.76 -1.78
N ILE A 263 -2.89 5.91 -2.82
CA ILE A 263 -1.47 5.55 -2.72
C ILE A 263 -0.73 6.45 -1.72
N ARG A 264 -1.14 7.72 -1.59
CA ARG A 264 -0.58 8.63 -0.59
C ARG A 264 -0.88 8.16 0.83
N GLU A 265 -2.14 7.85 1.14
CA GLU A 265 -2.52 7.34 2.47
C GLU A 265 -1.91 5.96 2.76
N ALA A 266 -1.88 5.08 1.76
CA ALA A 266 -1.22 3.78 1.88
C ALA A 266 0.27 3.93 2.22
N THR A 267 0.96 4.82 1.51
CA THR A 267 2.37 5.15 1.74
C THR A 267 2.58 5.70 3.14
N LYS A 268 1.77 6.68 3.54
CA LYS A 268 1.84 7.32 4.85
C LYS A 268 1.67 6.31 5.99
N GLY A 269 0.62 5.50 5.94
CA GLY A 269 0.35 4.49 6.96
C GLY A 269 1.47 3.45 7.07
N MET A 270 1.98 2.98 5.93
CA MET A 270 3.07 2.00 5.92
C MET A 270 4.40 2.57 6.39
N LEU A 271 4.74 3.82 6.04
CA LEU A 271 5.97 4.45 6.50
C LEU A 271 5.96 4.70 8.00
N GLN A 272 4.83 5.16 8.56
CA GLN A 272 4.65 5.27 10.00
C GLN A 272 4.83 3.91 10.69
N PHE A 273 4.25 2.85 10.13
CA PHE A 273 4.45 1.49 10.63
C PHE A 273 5.94 1.08 10.62
N TYR A 274 6.65 1.26 9.51
CA TYR A 274 8.06 0.86 9.44
C TYR A 274 8.98 1.71 10.30
N GLU A 275 8.68 2.99 10.49
CA GLU A 275 9.41 3.85 11.42
C GLU A 275 9.34 3.30 12.85
N GLN A 276 8.14 2.91 13.30
CA GLN A 276 7.95 2.26 14.60
C GLN A 276 8.73 0.94 14.71
N LYS A 277 8.86 0.20 13.59
CA LYS A 277 9.68 -1.02 13.50
C LYS A 277 11.17 -0.75 13.26
N LYS A 278 11.60 0.50 13.17
CA LYS A 278 12.98 0.92 12.86
C LYS A 278 13.51 0.32 11.55
N MET A 279 12.64 0.22 10.56
CA MET A 279 12.94 -0.29 9.22
C MET A 279 12.90 0.85 8.20
N SER A 280 13.77 0.78 7.19
CA SER A 280 13.84 1.80 6.14
C SER A 280 13.19 1.28 4.85
N VAL A 281 12.39 2.13 4.21
CA VAL A 281 11.84 1.89 2.87
C VAL A 281 12.80 2.47 1.84
N VAL A 282 13.22 1.65 0.88
CA VAL A 282 14.19 1.99 -0.19
C VAL A 282 13.47 2.59 -1.39
N SER A 283 12.35 1.98 -1.78
CA SER A 283 11.55 2.40 -2.92
C SER A 283 10.08 2.17 -2.67
N ILE A 284 9.26 3.02 -3.30
CA ILE A 284 7.83 2.83 -3.42
C ILE A 284 7.53 2.73 -4.90
N ASN A 285 6.80 1.67 -5.28
CA ASN A 285 6.50 1.38 -6.67
C ASN A 285 4.99 1.19 -6.85
N LEU A 286 4.50 1.67 -7.98
CA LEU A 286 3.17 1.33 -8.48
C LEU A 286 3.26 -0.01 -9.22
N ARG A 287 2.53 -1.02 -8.74
CA ARG A 287 2.49 -2.36 -9.36
C ARG A 287 1.11 -2.63 -9.95
N TYR A 288 1.12 -3.18 -11.16
CA TYR A 288 -0.03 -3.80 -11.81
C TYR A 288 0.41 -5.14 -12.41
N VAL A 289 -0.20 -6.25 -11.98
CA VAL A 289 0.18 -7.61 -12.40
C VAL A 289 1.71 -7.80 -12.30
N ASN A 290 2.41 -7.95 -13.44
CA ASN A 290 3.85 -8.15 -13.54
C ASN A 290 4.62 -6.85 -13.85
N MET A 291 3.92 -5.73 -14.00
CA MET A 291 4.48 -4.40 -14.22
C MET A 291 4.71 -3.72 -12.87
N THR A 292 5.89 -3.14 -12.69
CA THR A 292 6.26 -2.38 -11.49
C THR A 292 7.00 -1.13 -11.94
N ILE A 293 6.50 0.04 -11.53
CA ILE A 293 7.03 1.34 -11.92
C ILE A 293 7.39 2.11 -10.65
N PRO A 294 8.65 2.51 -10.46
CA PRO A 294 9.05 3.28 -9.29
C PRO A 294 8.38 4.65 -9.32
N VAL A 295 7.73 5.01 -8.21
CA VAL A 295 7.15 6.34 -8.00
C VAL A 295 7.90 7.14 -6.92
N TYR A 296 8.76 6.47 -6.17
CA TYR A 296 9.70 7.07 -5.23
C TYR A 296 10.90 6.13 -5.01
N ILE A 297 12.12 6.70 -4.96
CA ILE A 297 13.34 5.98 -4.57
C ILE A 297 14.11 6.86 -3.59
N HIS A 298 14.37 6.34 -2.39
CA HIS A 298 15.02 7.09 -1.30
C HIS A 298 16.42 7.60 -1.68
N VAL A 299 17.19 6.83 -2.46
CA VAL A 299 18.55 7.21 -2.88
C VAL A 299 18.55 8.40 -3.84
N LEU A 300 17.45 8.64 -4.56
CA LEU A 300 17.37 9.74 -5.54
C LEU A 300 17.03 11.09 -4.90
N LYS A 301 16.35 11.14 -3.75
CA LYS A 301 16.04 12.42 -3.08
C LYS A 301 17.21 12.97 -2.26
N ASP A 302 18.00 12.11 -1.61
CA ASP A 302 19.19 12.55 -0.86
C ASP A 302 20.41 12.81 -1.76
N GLY A 303 20.39 12.32 -3.00
CA GLY A 303 21.45 12.52 -3.99
C GLY A 303 21.48 13.91 -4.63
N VAL A 304 20.56 14.81 -4.27
CA VAL A 304 20.52 16.22 -4.71
C VAL A 304 20.87 17.19 -3.57
N ALA A 305 21.04 16.70 -2.34
CA ALA A 305 21.36 17.53 -1.18
C ALA A 305 22.38 16.85 -0.27
N SER A 306 23.63 16.72 -0.74
CA SER A 306 24.77 16.51 0.15
C SER A 306 26.08 16.94 -0.50
N ASP A 307 26.15 18.21 -0.92
CA ASP A 307 27.43 18.92 -0.93
C ASP A 307 27.51 19.72 0.40
N TYR A 308 28.21 19.13 1.37
CA TYR A 308 28.80 19.81 2.52
C TYR A 308 30.30 19.54 2.51
#